data_AF-A0A2V6U2B2-F1
#
_entry.id   AF-A0A2V6U2B2-F1
#
_cell.length_a   1.000
_cell.length_b   1.000
_cell.length_c   1.000
_cell.angle_alpha   90.00
_cell.angle_beta   90.00
_cell.angle_gamma   90.00
#
_symmetry.space_group_name_H-M   'P 1'
#
loop_
_entity.id
_entity.type
_entity.pdbx_description
1 polymer ?
#
loop_
_entity_poly.entity_id
_entity_poly.type
_entity_poly.pdbx_seq_one_letter_code
_entity_poly.pdbx_strand_id
1 'polypeptide(L)'
;MPMIDTRSLAIRRLSAYAIVLLIVAGCAAPTPPPPPPPAATSDTSERSFDEAVNLATDGLMSQLQQRADPLAKAEAKRGVMIDPMVDAASGQQTGATRLLEQRVGERVQGNYPQFEVMPFQVGNLSKAQYLVTGTMTRIESAQTGTRQVFQIDLAATDLKTGTVVAQASSRARDEALDNNPTPYYRDSPVLVKDKVVDGYINTSKTAPGQPADPVYFERVATATVISEATAAYNNESYADALTLYRNAESTASGEQLRVLNGIYLASWKLGRTAEAEEAFGKVVALGLSINNLGVKFLFNPGSTDFWGDAQVSGPYGFWLRQIARQAAATKVCMTVIGHTSRTGTAQYNDRLSQRRAAYIKQRLDKEAPELTRRTRASGMGFRENLVGTGTDDARDALDRRVEFKITDC
;
A
#
# COMPACT_ATOMS: atom_id res chain seq x y z
N MET A 1 -55.97 -80.57 26.82
CA MET A 1 -56.33 -80.96 25.44
C MET A 1 -55.64 -79.99 24.49
N PRO A 2 -54.97 -80.42 23.41
CA PRO A 2 -54.34 -81.71 23.08
C PRO A 2 -52.81 -81.53 22.82
N MET A 3 -52.03 -82.59 23.00
CA MET A 3 -51.29 -83.34 21.95
C MET A 3 -50.00 -82.67 21.44
N ILE A 4 -48.81 -83.17 21.79
CA ILE A 4 -48.15 -84.44 21.39
C ILE A 4 -47.19 -84.21 20.21
N ASP A 5 -45.91 -84.48 20.48
CA ASP A 5 -44.89 -85.09 19.62
C ASP A 5 -44.49 -84.41 18.29
N THR A 6 -43.25 -84.52 17.79
CA THR A 6 -42.30 -85.63 17.89
C THR A 6 -40.93 -85.23 17.31
N ARG A 7 -39.90 -86.02 17.69
CA ARG A 7 -38.63 -86.33 16.98
C ARG A 7 -37.53 -85.26 17.08
N SER A 8 -36.53 -85.35 17.96
CA SER A 8 -35.67 -86.50 18.35
C SER A 8 -34.86 -87.07 17.19
N LEU A 9 -33.56 -86.76 17.09
CA LEU A 9 -32.45 -87.62 17.52
C LEU A 9 -31.10 -87.14 16.96
N ALA A 10 -30.13 -86.97 17.88
CA ALA A 10 -28.80 -87.60 17.81
C ALA A 10 -27.76 -87.05 16.82
N ILE A 11 -26.45 -86.93 17.10
CA ILE A 11 -25.62 -87.46 18.18
C ILE A 11 -24.22 -86.78 18.08
N ARG A 12 -23.64 -86.45 19.24
CA ARG A 12 -22.19 -86.41 19.59
C ARG A 12 -21.20 -85.59 18.72
N ARG A 13 -20.44 -84.70 19.36
CA ARG A 13 -19.09 -84.96 19.96
C ARG A 13 -18.40 -83.64 20.34
N LEU A 14 -17.97 -83.59 21.60
CA LEU A 14 -16.67 -83.11 22.11
C LEU A 14 -15.96 -81.97 21.35
N SER A 15 -15.67 -80.86 22.03
CA SER A 15 -14.30 -80.49 22.44
C SER A 15 -14.24 -79.08 23.02
N ALA A 16 -13.47 -78.94 24.09
CA ALA A 16 -13.11 -77.67 24.72
C ALA A 16 -12.48 -76.71 23.71
N TYR A 17 -13.00 -75.49 23.61
CA TYR A 17 -12.33 -74.39 22.93
C TYR A 17 -11.99 -73.31 23.96
N ALA A 18 -10.71 -73.29 24.32
CA ALA A 18 -10.06 -72.17 24.96
C ALA A 18 -10.13 -70.96 24.01
N ILE A 19 -10.70 -69.85 24.51
CA ILE A 19 -10.69 -68.56 23.83
C ILE A 19 -9.27 -68.01 23.96
N VAL A 20 -8.48 -68.10 22.88
CA VAL A 20 -7.26 -67.31 22.70
C VAL A 20 -7.65 -66.05 21.94
N LEU A 21 -7.80 -64.95 22.67
CA LEU A 21 -7.90 -63.60 22.12
C LEU A 21 -6.52 -63.19 21.59
N LEU A 22 -6.36 -63.23 20.27
CA LEU A 22 -5.22 -62.64 19.56
C LEU A 22 -5.35 -61.11 19.61
N ILE A 23 -4.58 -60.47 20.49
CA ILE A 23 -4.35 -59.03 20.46
C ILE A 23 -3.39 -58.76 19.30
N VAL A 24 -3.93 -58.30 18.17
CA VAL A 24 -3.13 -57.72 17.09
C VAL A 24 -2.74 -56.32 17.53
N ALA A 25 -1.59 -56.21 18.20
CA ALA A 25 -0.91 -54.93 18.42
C ALA A 25 -0.31 -54.49 17.08
N GLY A 26 -1.13 -53.83 16.25
CA GLY A 26 -0.63 -53.09 15.10
C GLY A 26 0.18 -51.90 15.59
N CYS A 27 1.47 -51.89 15.30
CA CYS A 27 2.34 -50.72 15.46
C CYS A 27 1.84 -49.61 14.53
N ALA A 28 0.88 -48.80 15.00
CA ALA A 28 0.60 -47.51 14.39
C ALA A 28 1.84 -46.65 14.61
N ALA A 29 2.59 -46.38 13.52
CA ALA A 29 3.67 -45.41 13.55
C ALA A 29 3.12 -44.09 14.12
N PRO A 30 3.83 -43.44 15.06
CA PRO A 30 3.38 -42.18 15.61
C PRO A 30 3.17 -41.19 14.46
N THR A 31 1.97 -40.62 14.38
CA THR A 31 1.66 -39.56 13.41
C THR A 31 2.73 -38.47 13.55
N PRO A 32 3.41 -38.09 12.47
CA PRO A 32 4.40 -37.03 12.54
C PRO A 32 3.75 -35.78 13.15
N PRO A 33 4.45 -35.07 14.05
CA PRO A 33 3.91 -33.85 14.65
C PRO A 33 3.47 -32.89 13.54
N PRO A 34 2.34 -32.19 13.71
CA PRO A 34 1.88 -31.23 12.72
C PRO A 34 2.99 -30.20 12.45
N PRO A 35 3.21 -29.81 11.18
CA PRO A 35 4.24 -28.84 10.86
C PRO A 35 4.03 -27.56 11.70
N PRO A 36 5.12 -26.95 12.19
CA PRO A 36 5.03 -25.78 13.04
C PRO A 36 4.24 -24.67 12.33
N PRO A 37 3.44 -23.89 13.08
CA PRO A 37 2.70 -22.79 12.49
C PRO A 37 3.68 -21.83 11.81
N PRO A 38 3.32 -21.33 10.62
CA PRO A 38 4.18 -20.45 9.84
C PRO A 38 4.49 -19.19 10.65
N ALA A 39 5.78 -18.90 10.80
CA ALA A 39 6.27 -17.78 11.57
C ALA A 39 6.91 -16.74 10.64
N ALA A 40 6.58 -15.47 10.88
CA ALA A 40 7.25 -14.34 10.25
C ALA A 40 8.76 -14.40 10.53
N THR A 41 9.58 -14.10 9.52
CA THR A 41 11.04 -14.01 9.68
C THR A 41 11.46 -12.55 9.78
N SER A 42 12.28 -12.18 10.76
CA SER A 42 12.75 -10.81 10.94
C SER A 42 14.24 -10.76 11.25
N ASP A 43 14.99 -9.92 10.53
CA ASP A 43 16.39 -9.60 10.83
C ASP A 43 16.54 -8.09 11.06
N THR A 44 17.06 -7.70 12.22
CA THR A 44 17.24 -6.31 12.62
C THR A 44 18.67 -5.80 12.43
N SER A 45 19.55 -6.61 11.84
CA SER A 45 20.93 -6.22 11.52
C SER A 45 20.94 -5.24 10.36
N GLU A 46 21.70 -4.16 10.50
CA GLU A 46 21.78 -3.11 9.48
C GLU A 46 22.78 -3.53 8.38
N ARG A 47 22.27 -4.10 7.28
CA ARG A 47 23.04 -4.68 6.17
C ARG A 47 23.14 -3.73 4.98
N SER A 48 23.89 -4.11 3.93
CA SER A 48 23.79 -3.39 2.66
C SER A 48 22.38 -3.52 2.08
N PHE A 49 22.02 -2.65 1.13
CA PHE A 49 20.71 -2.75 0.49
C PHE A 49 20.49 -4.13 -0.14
N ASP A 50 21.39 -4.59 -1.01
CA ASP A 50 21.24 -5.87 -1.70
C ASP A 50 21.19 -7.07 -0.73
N GLU A 51 21.99 -7.06 0.33
CA GLU A 51 21.97 -8.11 1.37
C GLU A 51 20.63 -8.15 2.11
N ALA A 52 20.09 -6.98 2.48
CA ALA A 52 18.81 -6.89 3.16
C ALA A 52 17.66 -7.37 2.26
N VAL A 53 17.66 -7.00 0.99
CA VAL A 53 16.65 -7.46 0.02
C VAL A 53 16.72 -8.97 -0.17
N ASN A 54 17.93 -9.52 -0.35
CA ASN A 54 18.13 -10.96 -0.47
C ASN A 54 17.61 -11.70 0.77
N LEU A 55 17.92 -11.19 1.96
CA LEU A 55 17.49 -11.82 3.21
C LEU A 55 15.97 -11.83 3.40
N ALA A 56 15.31 -10.70 3.15
CA ALA A 56 13.84 -10.62 3.23
C ALA A 56 13.18 -11.52 2.17
N THR A 57 13.71 -11.51 0.93
CA THR A 57 13.20 -12.36 -0.14
C THR A 57 13.36 -13.84 0.20
N ASP A 58 14.55 -14.25 0.63
CA ASP A 58 14.83 -15.64 0.94
C ASP A 58 14.01 -16.14 2.15
N GLY A 59 13.82 -15.28 3.15
CA GLY A 59 12.91 -15.52 4.28
C GLY A 59 11.46 -15.73 3.85
N LEU A 60 10.97 -14.91 2.91
CA LEU A 60 9.63 -15.03 2.34
C LEU A 60 9.47 -16.33 1.54
N MET A 61 10.41 -16.61 0.65
CA MET A 61 10.32 -17.75 -0.27
C MET A 61 10.51 -19.10 0.44
N SER A 62 11.33 -19.15 1.49
CA SER A 62 11.50 -20.37 2.31
C SER A 62 10.20 -20.78 3.01
N GLN A 63 9.44 -19.81 3.54
CA GLN A 63 8.11 -20.06 4.11
C GLN A 63 7.13 -20.59 3.05
N LEU A 64 7.15 -20.04 1.83
CA LEU A 64 6.31 -20.51 0.73
C LEU A 64 6.70 -21.92 0.24
N GLN A 65 7.98 -22.30 0.29
CA GLN A 65 8.43 -23.66 -0.05
C GLN A 65 7.90 -24.70 0.94
N GLN A 66 7.91 -24.39 2.25
CA GLN A 66 7.43 -25.29 3.30
C GLN A 66 5.92 -25.57 3.21
N ARG A 67 5.17 -24.73 2.50
CA ARG A 67 3.72 -24.84 2.29
C ARG A 67 3.33 -25.56 0.99
N ALA A 68 4.28 -26.10 0.22
CA ALA A 68 3.93 -26.84 -0.98
C ALA A 68 2.98 -28.00 -0.61
N ASP A 69 1.81 -28.04 -1.24
CA ASP A 69 0.85 -29.12 -1.06
C ASP A 69 1.51 -30.43 -1.51
N PRO A 70 1.66 -31.44 -0.64
CA PRO A 70 2.23 -32.74 -1.00
C PRO A 70 1.50 -33.43 -2.16
N LEU A 71 0.24 -33.05 -2.42
CA LEU A 71 -0.62 -33.57 -3.47
C LEU A 71 -0.61 -32.71 -4.75
N ALA A 72 0.02 -31.52 -4.72
CA ALA A 72 0.18 -30.72 -5.93
C ALA A 72 1.13 -31.45 -6.89
N LYS A 73 0.74 -31.54 -8.17
CA LYS A 73 1.61 -32.09 -9.22
C LYS A 73 2.94 -31.35 -9.18
N ALA A 74 4.04 -32.09 -9.00
CA ALA A 74 5.39 -31.58 -8.81
C ALA A 74 5.92 -30.66 -9.93
N GLU A 75 5.20 -30.54 -11.05
CA GLU A 75 5.64 -29.82 -12.26
C GLU A 75 4.95 -28.47 -12.49
N ALA A 76 3.91 -28.11 -11.73
CA ALA A 76 3.25 -26.81 -11.93
C ALA A 76 4.01 -25.69 -11.20
N LYS A 77 4.64 -24.78 -11.96
CA LYS A 77 5.20 -23.55 -11.38
C LYS A 77 4.10 -22.74 -10.71
N ARG A 78 4.41 -22.20 -9.53
CA ARG A 78 3.47 -21.38 -8.76
C ARG A 78 3.63 -19.93 -9.19
N GLY A 79 2.57 -19.36 -9.78
CA GLY A 79 2.59 -17.96 -10.21
C GLY A 79 2.69 -17.00 -9.03
N VAL A 80 3.58 -16.01 -9.16
CA VAL A 80 3.80 -14.94 -8.18
C VAL A 80 3.67 -13.61 -8.91
N MET A 81 2.78 -12.75 -8.44
CA MET A 81 2.72 -11.36 -8.86
C MET A 81 3.33 -10.48 -7.78
N ILE A 82 4.04 -9.44 -8.17
CA ILE A 82 4.62 -8.45 -7.25
C ILE A 82 3.89 -7.12 -7.48
N ASP A 83 3.10 -6.67 -6.51
CA ASP A 83 2.44 -5.37 -6.57
C ASP A 83 3.48 -4.27 -6.31
N PRO A 84 3.49 -3.18 -7.11
CA PRO A 84 4.48 -2.13 -6.97
C PRO A 84 4.73 -1.63 -5.56
N MET A 85 6.02 -1.61 -5.19
CA MET A 85 6.43 -1.35 -3.82
C MET A 85 6.45 0.13 -3.48
N VAL A 86 6.09 0.47 -2.24
CA VAL A 86 5.91 1.87 -1.80
C VAL A 86 6.71 2.22 -0.55
N ASP A 87 7.00 3.50 -0.39
CA ASP A 87 7.43 4.07 0.87
C ASP A 87 6.24 4.12 1.82
N ALA A 88 6.34 3.50 3.00
CA ALA A 88 5.18 3.35 3.89
C ALA A 88 4.72 4.67 4.50
N ALA A 89 5.64 5.63 4.70
CA ALA A 89 5.32 6.91 5.32
C ALA A 89 4.47 7.78 4.38
N SER A 90 4.86 7.87 3.12
CA SER A 90 4.22 8.71 2.11
C SER A 90 3.18 7.97 1.24
N GLY A 91 3.25 6.65 1.16
CA GLY A 91 2.48 5.85 0.21
C GLY A 91 2.95 5.97 -1.24
N GLN A 92 4.10 6.61 -1.49
CA GLN A 92 4.60 6.88 -2.84
C GLN A 92 5.55 5.78 -3.32
N GLN A 93 5.59 5.55 -4.63
CA GLN A 93 6.73 4.89 -5.24
C GLN A 93 7.89 5.90 -5.36
N THR A 94 9.09 5.43 -5.09
CA THR A 94 10.35 6.16 -5.27
C THR A 94 11.31 5.34 -6.14
N GLY A 95 12.45 5.92 -6.51
CA GLY A 95 13.53 5.15 -7.15
C GLY A 95 13.96 3.93 -6.32
N ALA A 96 14.05 4.09 -5.00
CA ALA A 96 14.46 3.06 -4.05
C ALA A 96 13.43 1.93 -3.96
N THR A 97 12.14 2.24 -3.96
CA THR A 97 11.10 1.20 -3.88
C THR A 97 10.96 0.45 -5.21
N ARG A 98 11.15 1.11 -6.36
CA ARG A 98 11.27 0.42 -7.66
C ARG A 98 12.49 -0.49 -7.71
N LEU A 99 13.63 -0.04 -7.17
CA LEU A 99 14.82 -0.87 -7.07
C LEU A 99 14.58 -2.09 -6.16
N LEU A 100 13.87 -1.92 -5.04
CA LEU A 100 13.45 -3.02 -4.18
C LEU A 100 12.60 -4.04 -4.96
N GLU A 101 11.57 -3.57 -5.66
CA GLU A 101 10.69 -4.41 -6.49
C GLU A 101 11.48 -5.22 -7.52
N GLN A 102 12.38 -4.54 -8.25
CA GLN A 102 13.26 -5.16 -9.24
C GLN A 102 14.14 -6.26 -8.60
N ARG A 103 14.81 -5.96 -7.49
CA ARG A 103 15.72 -6.91 -6.81
C ARG A 103 14.98 -8.12 -6.26
N VAL A 104 13.79 -7.93 -5.70
CA VAL A 104 12.93 -9.04 -5.26
C VAL A 104 12.55 -9.92 -6.46
N GLY A 105 12.10 -9.33 -7.57
CA GLY A 105 11.76 -10.06 -8.78
C GLY A 105 12.94 -10.88 -9.35
N GLU A 106 14.11 -10.24 -9.49
CA GLU A 106 15.35 -10.88 -9.95
C GLU A 106 15.77 -12.04 -9.04
N ARG A 107 15.72 -11.84 -7.71
CA ARG A 107 16.07 -12.88 -6.74
C ARG A 107 15.13 -14.07 -6.79
N VAL A 108 13.82 -13.84 -6.91
CA VAL A 108 12.83 -14.92 -7.06
C VAL A 108 13.07 -15.71 -8.35
N GLN A 109 13.24 -15.03 -9.48
CA GLN A 109 13.47 -15.68 -10.78
C GLN A 109 14.79 -16.48 -10.83
N GLY A 110 15.86 -15.95 -10.21
CA GLY A 110 17.18 -16.58 -10.24
C GLY A 110 17.35 -17.76 -9.28
N ASN A 111 16.73 -17.70 -8.10
CA ASN A 111 17.01 -18.65 -7.01
C ASN A 111 15.86 -19.60 -6.68
N TYR A 112 14.66 -19.35 -7.21
CA TYR A 112 13.45 -20.10 -6.86
C TYR A 112 12.67 -20.58 -8.10
N PRO A 113 13.21 -21.53 -8.88
CA PRO A 113 12.68 -21.92 -10.20
C PRO A 113 11.27 -22.51 -10.20
N GLN A 114 10.78 -22.97 -9.05
CA GLN A 114 9.42 -23.45 -8.82
C GLN A 114 8.37 -22.31 -8.74
N PHE A 115 8.80 -21.06 -8.73
CA PHE A 115 7.93 -19.90 -8.79
C PHE A 115 8.13 -19.16 -10.11
N GLU A 116 7.03 -18.69 -10.68
CA GLU A 116 7.02 -17.91 -11.90
C GLU A 116 6.59 -16.49 -11.58
N VAL A 117 7.52 -15.54 -11.69
CA VAL A 117 7.20 -14.11 -11.51
C VAL A 117 6.48 -13.60 -12.74
N MET A 118 5.24 -13.14 -12.54
CA MET A 118 4.35 -12.63 -13.59
C MET A 118 4.18 -11.11 -13.44
N PRO A 119 4.01 -10.37 -14.55
CA PRO A 119 3.67 -8.95 -14.50
C PRO A 119 2.40 -8.69 -13.67
N PHE A 120 2.39 -7.60 -12.89
CA PHE A 120 1.24 -7.17 -12.09
C PHE A 120 0.13 -6.56 -12.98
N GLN A 121 -0.56 -7.44 -13.70
CA GLN A 121 -1.57 -7.13 -14.70
C GLN A 121 -2.83 -7.98 -14.47
N VAL A 122 -3.99 -7.44 -14.85
CA VAL A 122 -5.28 -8.11 -14.64
C VAL A 122 -5.34 -9.50 -15.28
N GLY A 123 -4.71 -9.68 -16.44
CA GLY A 123 -4.66 -10.94 -17.19
C GLY A 123 -3.89 -12.08 -16.50
N ASN A 124 -3.10 -11.77 -15.47
CA ASN A 124 -2.31 -12.76 -14.72
C ASN A 124 -2.95 -13.13 -13.37
N LEU A 125 -3.96 -12.39 -12.88
CA LEU A 125 -4.57 -12.64 -11.58
C LEU A 125 -5.17 -14.05 -11.43
N SER A 126 -5.70 -14.61 -12.52
CA SER A 126 -6.26 -15.98 -12.53
C SER A 126 -5.19 -17.08 -12.58
N LYS A 127 -3.95 -16.73 -12.93
CA LYS A 127 -2.81 -17.65 -13.06
C LYS A 127 -1.87 -17.58 -11.85
N ALA A 128 -1.82 -16.42 -11.20
CA ALA A 128 -1.03 -16.21 -10.01
C ALA A 128 -1.65 -16.92 -8.81
N GLN A 129 -0.80 -17.58 -8.03
CA GLN A 129 -1.17 -18.16 -6.74
C GLN A 129 -0.92 -17.15 -5.61
N TYR A 130 0.20 -16.42 -5.69
CA TYR A 130 0.62 -15.50 -4.65
C TYR A 130 0.72 -14.08 -5.17
N LEU A 131 0.35 -13.14 -4.30
CA LEU A 131 0.58 -11.71 -4.46
C LEU A 131 1.58 -11.23 -3.41
N VAL A 132 2.69 -10.66 -3.86
CA VAL A 132 3.72 -10.08 -2.99
C VAL A 132 3.51 -8.58 -2.88
N THR A 133 3.39 -8.09 -1.66
CA THR A 133 3.39 -6.67 -1.30
C THR A 133 4.68 -6.32 -0.57
N GLY A 134 5.25 -5.15 -0.83
CA GLY A 134 6.51 -4.73 -0.25
C GLY A 134 6.55 -3.24 0.08
N THR A 135 7.15 -2.92 1.23
CA THR A 135 7.33 -1.53 1.67
C THR A 135 8.74 -1.24 2.14
N MET A 136 9.20 -0.01 1.92
CA MET A 136 10.36 0.57 2.60
C MET A 136 9.88 1.62 3.60
N THR A 137 10.44 1.64 4.80
CA THR A 137 10.15 2.68 5.81
C THR A 137 11.46 3.16 6.42
N ARG A 138 11.66 4.48 6.52
CA ARG A 138 12.79 5.04 7.26
C ARG A 138 12.54 4.93 8.76
N ILE A 139 13.50 4.35 9.48
CA ILE A 139 13.47 4.20 10.94
C ILE A 139 14.81 4.65 11.53
N GLU A 140 14.80 5.01 12.81
CA GLU A 140 16.03 5.30 13.54
C GLU A 140 16.88 4.03 13.67
N SER A 141 18.18 4.15 13.38
CA SER A 141 19.17 3.09 13.58
C SER A 141 19.25 2.72 15.05
N ALA A 142 19.08 1.44 15.35
CA ALA A 142 19.26 0.93 16.70
C ALA A 142 20.74 0.97 17.14
N GLN A 143 21.67 1.03 16.20
CA GLN A 143 23.11 1.06 16.46
C GLN A 143 23.64 2.47 16.74
N THR A 144 23.15 3.47 15.99
CA THR A 144 23.70 4.84 16.02
C THR A 144 22.75 5.87 16.60
N GLY A 145 21.45 5.54 16.74
CA GLY A 145 20.39 6.42 17.26
C GLY A 145 20.11 7.69 16.46
N THR A 146 20.92 7.97 15.44
CA THR A 146 20.95 9.26 14.72
C THR A 146 20.94 9.07 13.20
N ARG A 147 21.45 7.93 12.70
CA ARG A 147 21.35 7.59 11.28
C ARG A 147 20.01 6.92 11.00
N GLN A 148 19.38 7.28 9.89
CA GLN A 148 18.18 6.60 9.40
C GLN A 148 18.60 5.35 8.62
N VAL A 149 17.91 4.24 8.86
CA VAL A 149 18.00 3.00 8.06
C VAL A 149 16.63 2.66 7.48
N PHE A 150 16.59 1.82 6.47
CA PHE A 150 15.34 1.34 5.90
C PHE A 150 14.94 0.01 6.51
N GLN A 151 13.74 -0.03 7.10
CA GLN A 151 12.99 -1.26 7.31
C GLN A 151 12.37 -1.69 5.98
N ILE A 152 12.65 -2.92 5.55
CA ILE A 152 12.00 -3.56 4.42
C ILE A 152 11.02 -4.58 4.98
N ASP A 153 9.75 -4.50 4.59
CA ASP A 153 8.73 -5.48 4.95
C ASP A 153 8.14 -6.07 3.67
N LEU A 154 8.15 -7.39 3.54
CA LEU A 154 7.55 -8.15 2.45
C LEU A 154 6.50 -9.12 3.01
N ALA A 155 5.37 -9.24 2.32
CA ALA A 155 4.37 -10.27 2.61
C ALA A 155 3.89 -10.93 1.33
N ALA A 156 3.55 -12.22 1.41
CA ALA A 156 2.93 -12.98 0.33
C ALA A 156 1.52 -13.39 0.76
N THR A 157 0.53 -12.95 -0.01
CA THR A 157 -0.89 -13.30 0.16
C THR A 157 -1.27 -14.39 -0.84
N ASP A 158 -1.92 -15.46 -0.37
CA ASP A 158 -2.54 -16.45 -1.26
C ASP A 158 -3.80 -15.84 -1.86
N LEU A 159 -3.82 -15.69 -3.20
CA LEU A 159 -4.88 -14.99 -3.92
C LEU A 159 -6.23 -15.70 -3.86
N LYS A 160 -6.26 -17.01 -3.59
CA LYS A 160 -7.50 -17.78 -3.50
C LYS A 160 -8.19 -17.59 -2.15
N THR A 161 -7.40 -17.50 -1.08
CA THR A 161 -7.90 -17.44 0.30
C THR A 161 -7.89 -16.03 0.89
N GLY A 162 -7.14 -15.10 0.29
CA GLY A 162 -6.90 -13.77 0.86
C GLY A 162 -6.09 -13.79 2.15
N THR A 163 -5.43 -14.91 2.46
CA THR A 163 -4.64 -15.08 3.68
C THR A 163 -3.18 -14.77 3.40
N VAL A 164 -2.54 -14.00 4.28
CA VAL A 164 -1.08 -13.81 4.26
C VAL A 164 -0.45 -15.12 4.68
N VAL A 165 0.35 -15.72 3.80
CA VAL A 165 0.93 -17.06 4.00
C VAL A 165 2.42 -17.02 4.33
N ALA A 166 3.09 -15.91 4.03
CA ALA A 166 4.47 -15.66 4.42
C ALA A 166 4.68 -14.16 4.69
N GLN A 167 5.56 -13.84 5.62
CA GLN A 167 5.98 -12.47 5.90
C GLN A 167 7.45 -12.46 6.32
N ALA A 168 8.21 -11.52 5.77
CA ALA A 168 9.62 -11.38 6.07
C ALA A 168 10.02 -9.91 6.14
N SER A 169 10.94 -9.59 7.05
CA SER A 169 11.48 -8.24 7.18
C SER A 169 12.99 -8.22 7.40
N SER A 170 13.64 -7.17 6.91
CA SER A 170 15.07 -6.93 7.06
C SER A 170 15.39 -5.44 7.19
N ARG A 171 16.65 -5.09 7.47
CA ARG A 171 17.11 -3.70 7.54
C ARG A 171 18.27 -3.42 6.59
N ALA A 172 18.08 -2.40 5.76
CA ALA A 172 19.11 -1.87 4.86
C ALA A 172 19.64 -0.54 5.37
N ARG A 173 20.95 -0.33 5.33
CA ARG A 173 21.54 1.00 5.51
C ARG A 173 21.10 1.90 4.36
N ASP A 174 20.91 3.19 4.66
CA ASP A 174 20.75 4.17 3.60
C ASP A 174 22.12 4.44 2.94
N GLU A 175 22.33 3.81 1.80
CA GLU A 175 23.54 3.85 0.97
C GLU A 175 23.34 4.81 -0.23
N ALA A 176 22.70 5.95 0.02
CA ALA A 176 22.38 6.98 -0.98
C ALA A 176 21.44 6.49 -2.10
N LEU A 177 20.44 5.69 -1.72
CA LEU A 177 19.40 5.22 -2.64
C LEU A 177 18.62 6.41 -3.22
N ASP A 178 18.11 6.27 -4.46
CA ASP A 178 17.28 7.30 -5.07
C ASP A 178 15.90 7.35 -4.40
N ASN A 179 15.70 8.31 -3.51
CA ASN A 179 14.43 8.47 -2.80
C ASN A 179 13.49 9.47 -3.46
N ASN A 180 13.80 9.92 -4.69
CA ASN A 180 12.90 10.82 -5.39
C ASN A 180 11.59 10.10 -5.74
N PRO A 181 10.44 10.77 -5.58
CA PRO A 181 9.17 10.22 -6.03
C PRO A 181 9.16 10.05 -7.55
N THR A 182 8.45 9.03 -8.02
CA THR A 182 8.24 8.82 -9.46
C THR A 182 7.48 10.00 -10.10
N PRO A 183 7.55 10.20 -11.43
CA PRO A 183 6.90 11.34 -12.09
C PRO A 183 5.44 11.56 -11.70
N TYR A 184 4.65 10.49 -11.60
CA TYR A 184 3.27 10.54 -11.11
C TYR A 184 3.18 11.20 -9.72
N TYR A 185 3.92 10.69 -8.73
CA TYR A 185 3.88 11.19 -7.34
C TYR A 185 4.53 12.57 -7.18
N ARG A 186 5.58 12.84 -7.95
CA ARG A 186 6.24 14.15 -8.01
C ARG A 186 5.26 15.23 -8.48
N ASP A 187 4.57 14.97 -9.58
CA ASP A 187 3.66 15.92 -10.24
C ASP A 187 2.29 15.99 -9.54
N SER A 188 1.91 14.97 -8.76
CA SER A 188 0.63 14.90 -8.03
C SER A 188 0.40 16.12 -7.15
N PRO A 189 -0.71 16.87 -7.27
CA PRO A 189 -0.99 18.02 -6.40
C PRO A 189 -1.33 17.64 -4.96
N VAL A 190 -1.83 16.42 -4.74
CA VAL A 190 -2.31 15.96 -3.43
C VAL A 190 -1.47 14.81 -2.87
N LEU A 191 -1.52 14.62 -1.55
CA LEU A 191 -1.05 13.39 -0.93
C LEU A 191 -2.00 12.25 -1.31
N VAL A 192 -1.52 11.31 -2.11
CA VAL A 192 -2.33 10.22 -2.64
C VAL A 192 -2.21 8.97 -1.76
N LYS A 193 -2.50 9.13 -0.46
CA LYS A 193 -2.44 8.06 0.55
C LYS A 193 -3.81 7.90 1.19
N ASP A 194 -4.64 7.03 0.61
CA ASP A 194 -5.97 6.70 1.11
C ASP A 194 -5.98 5.35 1.87
N LYS A 195 -7.16 4.94 2.33
CA LYS A 195 -7.34 3.66 3.06
C LYS A 195 -6.90 2.43 2.26
N VAL A 196 -6.92 2.49 0.93
CA VAL A 196 -6.46 1.38 0.09
C VAL A 196 -4.94 1.27 0.16
N VAL A 197 -4.24 2.40 0.11
CA VAL A 197 -2.78 2.46 0.31
C VAL A 197 -2.40 2.07 1.74
N ASP A 198 -3.16 2.50 2.74
CA ASP A 198 -2.94 2.05 4.12
C ASP A 198 -3.14 0.53 4.27
N GLY A 199 -4.17 -0.03 3.64
CA GLY A 199 -4.41 -1.47 3.63
C GLY A 199 -3.28 -2.26 2.95
N TYR A 200 -2.71 -1.74 1.86
CA TYR A 200 -1.50 -2.30 1.25
C TYR A 200 -0.34 -2.35 2.25
N ILE A 201 -0.07 -1.23 2.93
CA ILE A 201 1.03 -1.10 3.89
C ILE A 201 0.82 -1.98 5.12
N ASN A 202 -0.42 -2.13 5.57
CA ASN A 202 -0.76 -3.05 6.67
C ASN A 202 -0.54 -4.51 6.24
N THR A 203 -0.92 -4.85 4.99
CA THR A 203 -0.75 -6.19 4.44
C THR A 203 0.72 -6.59 4.36
N SER A 204 1.65 -5.69 3.97
CA SER A 204 3.09 -6.00 3.92
C SER A 204 3.71 -6.38 5.27
N LYS A 205 3.05 -6.02 6.38
CA LYS A 205 3.48 -6.27 7.76
C LYS A 205 2.66 -7.35 8.46
N THR A 206 1.64 -7.89 7.81
CA THR A 206 0.68 -8.81 8.41
C THR A 206 1.32 -10.19 8.64
N ALA A 207 1.16 -10.74 9.84
CA ALA A 207 1.74 -12.03 10.19
C ALA A 207 1.11 -13.19 9.39
N PRO A 208 1.87 -14.26 9.09
CA PRO A 208 1.32 -15.43 8.40
C PRO A 208 0.12 -16.05 9.15
N GLY A 209 -0.88 -16.48 8.38
CA GLY A 209 -2.13 -17.03 8.89
C GLY A 209 -3.23 -15.99 9.14
N GLN A 210 -2.94 -14.70 9.03
CA GLN A 210 -3.93 -13.62 9.14
C GLN A 210 -4.45 -13.20 7.74
N PRO A 211 -5.67 -12.68 7.63
CA PRO A 211 -6.18 -12.15 6.37
C PRO A 211 -5.39 -10.90 5.95
N ALA A 212 -5.21 -10.70 4.65
CA ALA A 212 -4.79 -9.42 4.10
C ALA A 212 -5.83 -8.33 4.44
N ASP A 213 -5.41 -7.06 4.41
CA ASP A 213 -6.35 -5.97 4.68
C ASP A 213 -7.49 -6.00 3.65
N PRO A 214 -8.77 -6.11 4.08
CA PRO A 214 -9.88 -6.34 3.17
C PRO A 214 -10.11 -5.15 2.23
N VAL A 215 -9.85 -3.91 2.69
CA VAL A 215 -10.03 -2.70 1.87
C VAL A 215 -9.08 -2.73 0.67
N TYR A 216 -7.86 -3.22 0.88
CA TYR A 216 -6.89 -3.41 -0.18
C TYR A 216 -7.18 -4.66 -1.02
N PHE A 217 -7.38 -5.81 -0.39
CA PHE A 217 -7.45 -7.10 -1.09
C PHE A 217 -8.63 -7.18 -2.07
N GLU A 218 -9.79 -6.63 -1.70
CA GLU A 218 -10.97 -6.53 -2.58
C GLU A 218 -10.71 -5.68 -3.84
N ARG A 219 -9.65 -4.87 -3.84
CA ARG A 219 -9.32 -3.91 -4.91
C ARG A 219 -8.09 -4.31 -5.72
N VAL A 220 -7.51 -5.49 -5.51
CA VAL A 220 -6.33 -5.96 -6.25
C VAL A 220 -6.53 -5.90 -7.76
N ALA A 221 -7.70 -6.30 -8.27
CA ALA A 221 -8.00 -6.21 -9.70
C ALA A 221 -8.02 -4.78 -10.25
N THR A 222 -8.49 -3.81 -9.46
CA THR A 222 -8.41 -2.40 -9.84
C THR A 222 -6.98 -1.88 -9.69
N ALA A 223 -6.24 -2.35 -8.68
CA ALA A 223 -4.84 -1.98 -8.45
C ALA A 223 -3.94 -2.36 -9.63
N THR A 224 -4.17 -3.49 -10.32
CA THR A 224 -3.42 -3.84 -11.54
C THR A 224 -3.65 -2.80 -12.65
N VAL A 225 -4.88 -2.36 -12.87
CA VAL A 225 -5.20 -1.35 -13.90
C VAL A 225 -4.60 0.02 -13.53
N ILE A 226 -4.66 0.38 -12.24
CA ILE A 226 -4.02 1.61 -11.73
C ILE A 226 -2.51 1.56 -11.92
N SER A 227 -1.88 0.40 -11.68
CA SER A 227 -0.45 0.20 -11.89
C SER A 227 -0.07 0.44 -13.35
N GLU A 228 -0.81 -0.16 -14.30
CA GLU A 228 -0.60 0.04 -15.73
C GLU A 228 -0.78 1.52 -16.15
N ALA A 229 -1.83 2.18 -15.64
CA ALA A 229 -2.06 3.61 -15.88
C ALA A 229 -0.92 4.49 -15.33
N THR A 230 -0.42 4.15 -14.14
CA THR A 230 0.68 4.86 -13.47
C THR A 230 1.99 4.66 -14.23
N ALA A 231 2.25 3.45 -14.72
CA ALA A 231 3.42 3.16 -15.56
C ALA A 231 3.35 3.95 -16.87
N ALA A 232 2.20 3.98 -17.54
CA ALA A 232 2.00 4.78 -18.75
C ALA A 232 2.26 6.27 -18.49
N TYR A 233 1.76 6.83 -17.38
CA TYR A 233 2.03 8.23 -17.01
C TYR A 233 3.51 8.47 -16.78
N ASN A 234 4.18 7.59 -16.03
CA ASN A 234 5.61 7.69 -15.72
C ASN A 234 6.49 7.59 -16.97
N ASN A 235 6.00 6.93 -18.02
CA ASN A 235 6.64 6.81 -19.33
C ASN A 235 6.16 7.86 -20.32
N GLU A 236 5.52 8.94 -19.85
CA GLU A 236 5.03 10.08 -20.64
C GLU A 236 3.97 9.72 -21.70
N SER A 237 3.41 8.51 -21.64
CA SER A 237 2.32 8.04 -22.48
C SER A 237 0.99 8.53 -21.93
N TYR A 238 0.81 9.86 -21.87
CA TYR A 238 -0.28 10.51 -21.14
C TYR A 238 -1.67 10.17 -21.69
N ALA A 239 -1.80 9.96 -23.01
CA ALA A 239 -3.08 9.57 -23.62
C ALA A 239 -3.53 8.16 -23.19
N ASP A 240 -2.59 7.21 -23.16
CA ASP A 240 -2.84 5.84 -22.71
C ASP A 240 -3.11 5.82 -21.21
N ALA A 241 -2.32 6.57 -20.42
CA ALA A 241 -2.54 6.74 -19.00
C ALA A 241 -3.94 7.26 -18.70
N LEU A 242 -4.39 8.31 -19.39
CA LEU A 242 -5.73 8.86 -19.23
C LEU A 242 -6.83 7.82 -19.54
N THR A 243 -6.64 7.04 -20.60
CA THR A 243 -7.57 5.98 -21.00
C THR A 243 -7.65 4.90 -19.92
N LEU A 244 -6.52 4.42 -19.42
CA LEU A 244 -6.46 3.41 -18.38
C LEU A 244 -7.05 3.90 -17.05
N TYR A 245 -6.79 5.16 -16.66
CA TYR A 245 -7.40 5.74 -15.46
C TYR A 245 -8.92 5.87 -15.58
N ARG A 246 -9.46 6.25 -16.75
CA ARG A 246 -10.91 6.30 -16.98
C ARG A 246 -11.54 4.92 -16.93
N ASN A 247 -10.86 3.92 -17.49
CA ASN A 247 -11.29 2.53 -17.38
C ASN A 247 -11.34 2.10 -15.91
N ALA A 248 -10.32 2.44 -15.12
CA ALA A 248 -10.33 2.18 -13.68
C ALA A 248 -11.48 2.91 -12.97
N GLU A 249 -11.69 4.20 -13.22
CA GLU A 249 -12.78 5.03 -12.65
C GLU A 249 -14.16 4.43 -12.92
N SER A 250 -14.36 3.81 -14.09
CA SER A 250 -15.63 3.17 -14.48
C SER A 250 -15.97 1.89 -13.70
N THR A 251 -15.04 1.37 -12.89
CA THR A 251 -15.27 0.17 -12.07
C THR A 251 -15.85 0.51 -10.69
N ALA A 252 -16.55 -0.44 -10.05
CA ALA A 252 -17.12 -0.24 -8.71
C ALA A 252 -16.06 0.11 -7.63
N SER A 253 -14.83 -0.34 -7.83
CA SER A 253 -13.68 -0.07 -6.94
C SER A 253 -12.80 1.08 -7.44
N GLY A 254 -13.22 1.79 -8.48
CA GLY A 254 -12.45 2.79 -9.22
C GLY A 254 -12.37 4.18 -8.59
N GLU A 255 -13.32 4.53 -7.73
CA GLU A 255 -13.36 5.82 -7.04
C GLU A 255 -12.30 5.88 -5.93
N GLN A 256 -11.05 6.09 -6.32
CA GLN A 256 -9.88 6.20 -5.44
C GLN A 256 -9.11 7.47 -5.76
N LEU A 257 -8.41 8.03 -4.76
CA LEU A 257 -7.62 9.26 -4.96
C LEU A 257 -6.56 9.06 -6.06
N ARG A 258 -5.93 7.88 -6.15
CA ARG A 258 -4.94 7.56 -7.19
C ARG A 258 -5.52 7.68 -8.61
N VAL A 259 -6.75 7.23 -8.81
CA VAL A 259 -7.41 7.25 -10.12
C VAL A 259 -7.75 8.69 -10.50
N LEU A 260 -8.48 9.39 -9.65
CA LEU A 260 -8.94 10.77 -9.92
C LEU A 260 -7.75 11.72 -10.13
N ASN A 261 -6.71 11.56 -9.31
CA ASN A 261 -5.47 12.31 -9.45
C ASN A 261 -4.73 11.96 -10.75
N GLY A 262 -4.75 10.70 -11.19
CA GLY A 262 -4.21 10.29 -12.49
C GLY A 262 -4.93 10.90 -13.69
N ILE A 263 -6.27 10.96 -13.64
CA ILE A 263 -7.08 11.65 -14.67
C ILE A 263 -6.71 13.13 -14.71
N TYR A 264 -6.62 13.79 -13.54
CA TYR A 264 -6.18 15.17 -13.43
C TYR A 264 -4.81 15.39 -14.10
N LEU A 265 -3.81 14.61 -13.70
CA LEU A 265 -2.43 14.76 -14.16
C LEU A 265 -2.32 14.53 -15.67
N ALA A 266 -2.91 13.44 -16.17
CA ALA A 266 -2.86 13.12 -17.59
C ALA A 266 -3.61 14.17 -18.43
N SER A 267 -4.78 14.63 -17.98
CA SER A 267 -5.54 15.69 -18.66
C SER A 267 -4.75 17.01 -18.70
N TRP A 268 -4.08 17.37 -17.60
CA TRP A 268 -3.24 18.56 -17.54
C TRP A 268 -2.06 18.48 -18.51
N LYS A 269 -1.34 17.36 -18.55
CA LYS A 269 -0.22 17.13 -19.48
C LYS A 269 -0.64 17.15 -20.95
N LEU A 270 -1.88 16.76 -21.24
CA LEU A 270 -2.47 16.80 -22.58
C LEU A 270 -3.06 18.18 -22.95
N GLY A 271 -2.95 19.19 -22.07
CA GLY A 271 -3.52 20.52 -22.30
C GLY A 271 -5.06 20.57 -22.20
N ARG A 272 -5.70 19.54 -21.68
CA ARG A 272 -7.15 19.43 -21.52
C ARG A 272 -7.59 20.07 -20.21
N THR A 273 -7.51 21.40 -20.15
CA THR A 273 -7.68 22.19 -18.91
C THR A 273 -9.06 22.01 -18.26
N ALA A 274 -10.13 21.94 -19.04
CA ALA A 274 -11.48 21.72 -18.51
C ALA A 274 -11.61 20.33 -17.85
N GLU A 275 -11.13 19.28 -18.52
CA GLU A 275 -11.12 17.90 -17.99
C GLU A 275 -10.24 17.81 -16.72
N ALA A 276 -9.10 18.52 -16.70
CA ALA A 276 -8.24 18.58 -15.53
C ALA A 276 -8.94 19.29 -14.36
N GLU A 277 -9.58 20.44 -14.57
CA GLU A 277 -10.31 21.15 -13.51
C GLU A 277 -11.46 20.31 -12.94
N GLU A 278 -12.21 19.60 -13.79
CA GLU A 278 -13.26 18.68 -13.37
C GLU A 278 -12.71 17.53 -12.52
N ALA A 279 -11.67 16.85 -13.00
CA ALA A 279 -11.04 15.74 -12.29
C ALA A 279 -10.47 16.20 -10.93
N PHE A 280 -9.86 17.38 -10.87
CA PHE A 280 -9.39 17.96 -9.61
C PHE A 280 -10.55 18.28 -8.66
N GLY A 281 -11.69 18.75 -9.17
CA GLY A 281 -12.91 18.90 -8.39
C GLY A 281 -13.34 17.59 -7.71
N LYS A 282 -13.28 16.46 -8.42
CA LYS A 282 -13.54 15.13 -7.85
C LYS A 282 -12.50 14.72 -6.80
N VAL A 283 -11.20 14.99 -7.04
CA VAL A 283 -10.13 14.78 -6.04
C VAL A 283 -10.43 15.52 -4.74
N VAL A 284 -10.82 16.80 -4.83
CA VAL A 284 -11.18 17.61 -3.67
C VAL A 284 -12.41 17.05 -2.97
N ALA A 285 -13.48 16.73 -3.71
CA ALA A 285 -14.71 16.19 -3.13
C ALA A 285 -14.44 14.89 -2.36
N LEU A 286 -13.70 13.95 -2.96
CA LEU A 286 -13.32 12.71 -2.31
C LEU A 286 -12.43 12.99 -1.09
N GLY A 287 -11.38 13.81 -1.23
CA GLY A 287 -10.46 14.16 -0.14
C GLY A 287 -11.16 14.79 1.07
N LEU A 288 -12.14 15.68 0.85
CA LEU A 288 -12.95 16.25 1.93
C LEU A 288 -13.83 15.17 2.59
N SER A 289 -14.45 14.28 1.81
CA SER A 289 -15.33 13.23 2.33
C SER A 289 -14.62 12.22 3.24
N ILE A 290 -13.33 11.97 3.00
CA ILE A 290 -12.51 11.07 3.81
C ILE A 290 -11.62 11.80 4.82
N ASN A 291 -11.79 13.13 4.97
CA ASN A 291 -10.97 14.00 5.82
C ASN A 291 -9.46 13.85 5.59
N ASN A 292 -9.06 13.77 4.32
CA ASN A 292 -7.68 13.58 3.91
C ASN A 292 -7.41 14.35 2.62
N LEU A 293 -7.32 15.67 2.74
CA LEU A 293 -6.98 16.56 1.64
C LEU A 293 -5.74 17.39 2.00
N GLY A 294 -4.56 16.88 1.64
CA GLY A 294 -3.31 17.64 1.64
C GLY A 294 -2.97 18.08 0.21
N VAL A 295 -2.85 19.39 -0.04
CA VAL A 295 -2.51 19.96 -1.35
C VAL A 295 -1.14 20.66 -1.28
N LYS A 296 -0.26 20.37 -2.24
CA LYS A 296 1.07 20.98 -2.36
C LYS A 296 0.98 22.35 -3.02
N PHE A 297 1.04 23.40 -2.21
CA PHE A 297 1.26 24.77 -2.69
C PHE A 297 2.71 25.16 -2.47
N LEU A 298 3.44 25.40 -3.56
CA LEU A 298 4.81 25.90 -3.48
C LEU A 298 4.80 27.42 -3.34
N PHE A 299 5.52 27.89 -2.33
CA PHE A 299 5.67 29.31 -2.01
C PHE A 299 7.12 29.74 -2.15
N ASN A 300 7.34 31.01 -2.45
CA ASN A 300 8.67 31.60 -2.40
C ASN A 300 9.26 31.48 -0.98
N PRO A 301 10.60 31.30 -0.85
CA PRO A 301 11.26 31.22 0.45
C PRO A 301 10.89 32.38 1.37
N GLY A 302 10.49 32.07 2.61
CA GLY A 302 10.11 33.05 3.63
C GLY A 302 8.85 33.90 3.35
N SER A 303 8.17 33.67 2.23
CA SER A 303 6.99 34.43 1.79
C SER A 303 5.71 33.58 1.77
N THR A 304 4.58 34.29 1.65
CA THR A 304 3.25 33.77 1.30
C THR A 304 2.95 33.86 -0.19
N ASP A 305 3.84 34.45 -0.99
CA ASP A 305 3.70 34.49 -2.44
C ASP A 305 3.94 33.09 -3.01
N PHE A 306 3.10 32.69 -3.96
CA PHE A 306 3.33 31.46 -4.70
C PHE A 306 4.60 31.53 -5.53
N TRP A 307 5.17 30.36 -5.79
CA TRP A 307 6.32 30.22 -6.65
C TRP A 307 6.06 30.82 -8.04
N GLY A 308 7.03 31.58 -8.57
CA GLY A 308 6.85 32.36 -9.78
C GLY A 308 6.74 31.54 -11.08
N ASP A 309 7.16 30.28 -11.07
CA ASP A 309 7.08 29.43 -12.26
C ASP A 309 5.63 29.00 -12.54
N ALA A 310 5.13 29.41 -13.71
CA ALA A 310 3.78 29.08 -14.17
C ALA A 310 3.57 27.58 -14.43
N GLN A 311 4.63 26.81 -14.71
CA GLN A 311 4.54 25.35 -14.83
C GLN A 311 4.18 24.68 -13.51
N VAL A 312 4.53 25.32 -12.39
CA VAL A 312 4.24 24.83 -11.04
C VAL A 312 2.96 25.45 -10.50
N SER A 313 2.87 26.78 -10.51
CA SER A 313 1.79 27.52 -9.84
C SER A 313 0.60 27.85 -10.75
N GLY A 314 0.70 27.63 -12.05
CA GLY A 314 -0.37 27.89 -13.03
C GLY A 314 -1.72 27.27 -12.63
N PRO A 315 -1.76 26.01 -12.15
CA PRO A 315 -3.00 25.38 -11.70
C PRO A 315 -3.63 25.95 -10.43
N TYR A 316 -2.87 26.67 -9.60
CA TYR A 316 -3.28 26.99 -8.21
C TYR A 316 -4.56 27.82 -8.16
N GLY A 317 -4.76 28.69 -9.15
CA GLY A 317 -5.98 29.49 -9.26
C GLY A 317 -7.23 28.63 -9.32
N PHE A 318 -7.25 27.60 -10.17
CA PHE A 318 -8.42 26.72 -10.24
C PHE A 318 -8.46 25.70 -9.11
N TRP A 319 -7.31 25.28 -8.56
CA TRP A 319 -7.32 24.44 -7.37
C TRP A 319 -8.02 25.12 -6.21
N LEU A 320 -7.70 26.39 -5.93
CA LEU A 320 -8.34 27.18 -4.88
C LEU A 320 -9.85 27.34 -5.13
N ARG A 321 -10.25 27.57 -6.38
CA ARG A 321 -11.67 27.60 -6.75
C ARG A 321 -12.38 26.28 -6.46
N GLN A 322 -11.81 25.16 -6.88
CA GLN A 322 -12.42 23.84 -6.67
C GLN A 322 -12.48 23.49 -5.18
N ILE A 323 -11.43 23.77 -4.40
CA ILE A 323 -11.43 23.60 -2.94
C ILE A 323 -12.55 24.42 -2.30
N ALA A 324 -12.65 25.71 -2.64
CA ALA A 324 -13.70 26.58 -2.10
C ALA A 324 -15.11 26.11 -2.48
N ARG A 325 -15.33 25.77 -3.75
CA ARG A 325 -16.62 25.32 -4.28
C ARG A 325 -17.09 24.03 -3.62
N GLN A 326 -16.22 23.02 -3.51
CA GLN A 326 -16.57 21.75 -2.89
C GLN A 326 -16.80 21.89 -1.37
N ALA A 327 -15.99 22.70 -0.68
CA ALA A 327 -16.16 23.01 0.73
C ALA A 327 -17.51 23.69 1.03
N ALA A 328 -17.88 24.67 0.20
CA ALA A 328 -19.16 25.37 0.27
C ALA A 328 -20.34 24.42 0.03
N ALA A 329 -20.28 23.65 -1.07
CA ALA A 329 -21.34 22.73 -1.47
C ALA A 329 -21.62 21.63 -0.43
N THR A 330 -20.56 21.03 0.13
CA THR A 330 -20.65 19.99 1.17
C THR A 330 -21.01 20.54 2.54
N LYS A 331 -20.99 21.86 2.70
CA LYS A 331 -21.23 22.55 3.96
C LYS A 331 -20.39 21.96 5.10
N VAL A 332 -19.07 21.92 4.92
CA VAL A 332 -18.15 21.51 5.98
C VAL A 332 -17.55 22.71 6.71
N CYS A 333 -17.16 22.53 7.97
CA CYS A 333 -16.19 23.40 8.62
C CYS A 333 -14.80 22.77 8.51
N MET A 334 -13.76 23.58 8.34
CA MET A 334 -12.40 23.07 8.16
C MET A 334 -11.33 23.97 8.74
N THR A 335 -10.22 23.36 9.13
CA THR A 335 -8.97 24.04 9.43
C THR A 335 -8.02 23.90 8.24
N VAL A 336 -7.58 25.04 7.71
CA VAL A 336 -6.48 25.15 6.74
C VAL A 336 -5.18 25.11 7.54
N ILE A 337 -4.42 24.04 7.38
CA ILE A 337 -3.21 23.76 8.14
C ILE A 337 -1.99 23.93 7.24
N GLY A 338 -1.09 24.83 7.59
CA GLY A 338 0.18 25.00 6.92
C GLY A 338 1.25 24.09 7.51
N HIS A 339 2.08 23.50 6.65
CA HIS A 339 3.23 22.69 7.01
C HIS A 339 4.52 23.22 6.38
N THR A 340 5.66 22.95 7.00
CA THR A 340 7.00 23.28 6.49
C THR A 340 7.91 22.07 6.60
N SER A 341 9.02 22.07 5.84
CA SER A 341 10.11 21.13 6.11
C SER A 341 10.76 21.39 7.47
N ARG A 342 11.65 20.48 7.88
CA ARG A 342 12.43 20.59 9.13
C ARG A 342 13.52 21.66 9.09
N THR A 343 13.74 22.31 7.95
CA THR A 343 14.78 23.33 7.79
C THR A 343 14.45 24.60 8.57
N GLY A 344 15.39 25.08 9.38
CA GLY A 344 15.23 26.30 10.18
C GLY A 344 14.68 26.05 11.60
N THR A 345 14.46 27.14 12.35
CA THR A 345 14.02 27.04 13.76
C THR A 345 12.52 26.74 13.86
N ALA A 346 12.11 26.05 14.93
CA ALA A 346 10.70 25.77 15.20
C ALA A 346 9.83 27.04 15.22
N GLN A 347 10.28 28.09 15.92
CA GLN A 347 9.55 29.36 15.99
C GLN A 347 9.38 30.01 14.61
N TYR A 348 10.40 29.94 13.74
CA TYR A 348 10.30 30.46 12.39
C TYR A 348 9.28 29.69 11.56
N ASN A 349 9.36 28.36 11.60
CA ASN A 349 8.49 27.46 10.86
C ASN A 349 7.02 27.55 11.32
N ASP A 350 6.77 27.74 12.61
CA ASP A 350 5.43 28.00 13.16
C ASP A 350 4.81 29.27 12.60
N ARG A 351 5.58 30.37 12.60
CA ARG A 351 5.12 31.64 12.03
C ARG A 351 4.92 31.56 10.52
N LEU A 352 5.82 30.90 9.80
CA LEU A 352 5.74 30.78 8.34
C LEU A 352 4.53 29.95 7.91
N SER A 353 4.35 28.77 8.52
CA SER A 353 3.21 27.89 8.24
C SER A 353 1.88 28.56 8.57
N GLN A 354 1.76 29.26 9.71
CA GLN A 354 0.57 30.01 10.09
C GLN A 354 0.21 31.10 9.05
N ARG A 355 1.21 31.88 8.59
CA ARG A 355 0.98 32.92 7.57
C ARG A 355 0.52 32.35 6.24
N ARG A 356 1.12 31.24 5.79
CA ARG A 356 0.72 30.54 4.55
C ARG A 356 -0.70 29.97 4.65
N ALA A 357 -1.05 29.35 5.79
CA ALA A 357 -2.40 28.90 6.05
C ALA A 357 -3.43 30.05 6.01
N ALA A 358 -3.12 31.18 6.65
CA ALA A 358 -3.98 32.36 6.64
C ALA A 358 -4.14 32.95 5.23
N TYR A 359 -3.06 32.95 4.43
CA TYR A 359 -3.11 33.36 3.03
C TYR A 359 -4.04 32.47 2.20
N ILE A 360 -3.89 31.14 2.30
CA ILE A 360 -4.78 30.20 1.59
C ILE A 360 -6.23 30.38 2.03
N LYS A 361 -6.49 30.51 3.34
CA LYS A 361 -7.83 30.81 3.86
C LYS A 361 -8.42 32.06 3.22
N GLN A 362 -7.65 33.16 3.17
CA GLN A 362 -8.11 34.41 2.54
C GLN A 362 -8.45 34.23 1.05
N ARG A 363 -7.72 33.38 0.33
CA ARG A 363 -8.05 33.03 -1.06
C ARG A 363 -9.36 32.25 -1.13
N LEU A 364 -9.58 31.26 -0.26
CA LEU A 364 -10.84 30.53 -0.20
C LEU A 364 -12.04 31.44 0.13
N ASP A 365 -11.87 32.36 1.09
CA ASP A 365 -12.91 33.33 1.47
C ASP A 365 -13.33 34.22 0.29
N LYS A 366 -12.37 34.58 -0.60
CA LYS A 366 -12.66 35.35 -1.81
C LYS A 366 -13.43 34.55 -2.85
N GLU A 367 -13.13 33.26 -2.98
CA GLU A 367 -13.82 32.37 -3.93
C GLU A 367 -15.22 31.97 -3.44
N ALA A 368 -15.40 31.80 -2.13
CA ALA A 368 -16.68 31.47 -1.50
C ALA A 368 -16.84 32.21 -0.15
N PRO A 369 -17.50 33.38 -0.11
CA PRO A 369 -17.61 34.22 1.09
C PRO A 369 -18.20 33.52 2.32
N GLU A 370 -19.07 32.52 2.13
CA GLU A 370 -19.64 31.72 3.21
C GLU A 370 -18.59 30.92 4.01
N LEU A 371 -17.44 30.61 3.41
CA LEU A 371 -16.34 29.94 4.08
C LEU A 371 -15.65 30.80 5.14
N THR A 372 -15.86 32.13 5.12
CA THR A 372 -15.24 33.07 6.07
C THR A 372 -15.46 32.65 7.52
N ARG A 373 -16.66 32.16 7.85
CA ARG A 373 -17.06 31.73 9.20
C ARG A 373 -16.85 30.24 9.46
N ARG A 374 -16.50 29.47 8.43
CA ARG A 374 -16.41 27.99 8.45
C ARG A 374 -14.99 27.48 8.30
N THR A 375 -14.05 28.37 8.02
CA THR A 375 -12.64 28.06 7.88
C THR A 375 -11.84 28.70 9.01
N ARG A 376 -10.80 28.02 9.46
CA ARG A 376 -9.77 28.56 10.37
C ARG A 376 -8.39 28.31 9.76
N ALA A 377 -7.40 29.08 10.16
CA ALA A 377 -6.02 28.90 9.72
C ALA A 377 -5.13 28.49 10.90
N SER A 378 -4.31 27.45 10.73
CA SER A 378 -3.38 26.94 11.73
C SER A 378 -2.02 26.62 11.10
N GLY A 379 -0.93 26.88 11.82
CA GLY A 379 0.43 26.50 11.43
C GLY A 379 0.97 25.36 12.28
N MET A 380 1.46 24.29 11.64
CA MET A 380 2.07 23.15 12.34
C MET A 380 3.60 23.10 12.23
N GLY A 381 4.22 24.04 11.49
CA GLY A 381 5.64 24.00 11.23
C GLY A 381 6.04 22.63 10.66
N PHE A 382 7.05 22.00 11.24
CA PHE A 382 7.50 20.66 10.86
C PHE A 382 7.02 19.52 11.78
N ARG A 383 6.07 19.78 12.69
CA ARG A 383 5.64 18.80 13.70
C ARG A 383 4.96 17.58 13.10
N GLU A 384 4.37 17.72 11.92
CA GLU A 384 3.61 16.69 11.21
C GLU A 384 4.23 16.38 9.83
N ASN A 385 5.57 16.38 9.77
CA ASN A 385 6.32 15.93 8.59
C ASN A 385 6.05 14.44 8.32
N LEU A 386 5.88 14.12 7.05
CA LEU A 386 5.67 12.76 6.54
C LEU A 386 7.01 12.12 6.16
N VAL A 387 7.92 12.89 5.55
CA VAL A 387 9.24 12.41 5.11
C VAL A 387 10.33 12.83 6.08
N GLY A 388 10.35 14.11 6.46
CA GLY A 388 11.13 14.62 7.59
C GLY A 388 12.64 14.75 7.34
N THR A 389 13.11 14.70 6.09
CA THR A 389 14.57 14.69 5.83
C THR A 389 15.22 16.06 5.93
N GLY A 390 14.48 17.15 5.72
CA GLY A 390 14.98 18.52 5.80
C GLY A 390 15.91 18.93 4.65
N THR A 391 15.81 18.27 3.51
CA THR A 391 16.64 18.52 2.31
C THR A 391 16.06 19.60 1.40
N ASP A 392 14.77 19.94 1.60
CA ASP A 392 14.03 20.94 0.81
C ASP A 392 13.94 20.67 -0.71
N ASP A 393 14.18 19.44 -1.13
CA ASP A 393 14.04 19.02 -2.53
C ASP A 393 12.71 18.30 -2.79
N ALA A 394 12.64 17.53 -3.90
CA ALA A 394 11.45 16.79 -4.31
C ALA A 394 11.02 15.71 -3.30
N ARG A 395 11.96 15.18 -2.50
CA ARG A 395 11.70 14.15 -1.48
C ARG A 395 10.82 14.71 -0.36
N ASP A 396 11.10 15.94 0.05
CA ASP A 396 10.38 16.64 1.14
C ASP A 396 9.20 17.50 0.63
N ALA A 397 8.85 17.42 -0.65
CA ALA A 397 7.80 18.27 -1.21
C ALA A 397 6.44 18.05 -0.52
N LEU A 398 6.18 16.86 0.03
CA LEU A 398 4.99 16.54 0.81
C LEU A 398 4.97 17.20 2.21
N ASP A 399 6.13 17.54 2.77
CA ASP A 399 6.21 18.24 4.06
C ASP A 399 5.91 19.73 3.92
N ARG A 400 6.07 20.27 2.71
CA ARG A 400 5.77 21.67 2.36
C ARG A 400 4.38 21.77 1.72
N ARG A 401 3.35 21.36 2.47
CA ARG A 401 1.95 21.28 2.00
C ARG A 401 1.01 22.20 2.79
N VAL A 402 -0.20 22.35 2.27
CA VAL A 402 -1.35 22.89 3.00
C VAL A 402 -2.41 21.81 3.06
N GLU A 403 -2.86 21.50 4.28
CA GLU A 403 -3.84 20.47 4.56
C GLU A 403 -5.18 21.09 4.93
N PHE A 404 -6.27 20.45 4.50
CA PHE A 404 -7.64 20.88 4.74
C PHE A 404 -8.31 19.81 5.60
N LYS A 405 -8.32 20.05 6.91
CA LYS A 405 -8.86 19.12 7.89
C LYS A 405 -10.29 19.52 8.27
N ILE A 406 -11.25 18.64 8.02
CA ILE A 406 -12.63 18.82 8.45
C ILE A 406 -12.68 18.86 9.98
N THR A 407 -13.42 19.82 10.51
CA THR A 407 -13.65 20.00 11.94
C THR A 407 -15.13 20.30 12.19
N ASP A 408 -15.53 20.21 13.44
CA ASP A 408 -16.86 20.68 13.84
C ASP A 408 -16.99 22.18 13.56
N CYS A 409 -18.23 22.56 13.22
CA CYS A 409 -18.70 23.94 13.30
C CYS A 409 -19.10 24.21 14.77
#